data_AF-A0A179IEW0-F1
#
_entry.id   AF-A0A179IEW0-F1
#
_cell.length_a   1.000
_cell.length_b   1.000
_cell.length_c   1.000
_cell.angle_alpha   90.00
_cell.angle_beta   90.00
_cell.angle_gamma   90.00
#
_symmetry.space_group_name_H-M   'P 1'
#
loop_
_entity.id
_entity.type
_entity.pdbx_description
1 polymer ?
#
loop_
_entity_poly.entity_id
_entity_poly.type
_entity_poly.pdbx_seq_one_letter_code
_entity_poly.pdbx_strand_id
1 'polypeptide(L)'
;MERLGEKDVVTVPEIVAVQQPDAASELDMEELASHHHHTQQQTRPSSSSSSTSPPPPAFPKDNDASENASGITEIGHQHRIRLAKDQATGERFRNNLRLAVGFLELANAGDFAANVWNDIPVPVYAIVFMAIGATGAGILSIFAFNDARYAWRNVVFLRRQRALLKASLDRRESQGHSSRDVRVLLELNLRELGCETVNRFGMDVLMGFGAVLICIGTYMAIGGANRQVWLTSNILSGYLGNAPIALYGLVNSAWATYLAVKTEGHVKATARAMPGSLDYRLVKQRAKKLQLYCGINGTITLVGGVASMLTATQWWAYVILIPVIILSPTCNWFWRTRLGYSHDDMRQMPDMDADKLSKVLRFAAEARTGLARNADAAEKDLVRQAATLPQALDLIDTSGLLEAFCIKVVSDSRLCYALCDPGAEHIEVSLADIAALPDDLHPALLEAAHDCLRSAGVRRFAHLERFSTELLGIYLHQCQASADPESARK
;
A
#
# COMPACT_ATOMS: atom_id res chain seq x y z
N MET A 1 34.17 -48.24 -4.60
CA MET A 1 33.02 -47.78 -3.81
C MET A 1 32.62 -46.43 -4.38
N GLU A 2 31.42 -46.39 -4.93
CA GLU A 2 30.94 -45.47 -5.96
C GLU A 2 30.66 -44.06 -5.45
N ARG A 3 30.92 -43.08 -6.32
CA ARG A 3 30.33 -41.73 -6.28
C ARG A 3 28.98 -41.78 -6.98
N LEU A 4 27.92 -41.48 -6.24
CA LEU A 4 26.57 -41.09 -6.67
C LEU A 4 26.12 -40.11 -5.57
N GLY A 5 25.62 -38.90 -5.77
CA GLY A 5 25.11 -38.17 -6.92
C GLY A 5 24.24 -37.08 -6.31
N GLU A 6 24.82 -35.92 -5.98
CA GLU A 6 24.10 -34.77 -5.44
C GLU A 6 23.55 -33.98 -6.62
N LYS A 7 22.35 -34.38 -7.06
CA LYS A 7 21.56 -33.70 -8.09
C LYS A 7 20.87 -32.47 -7.48
N ASP A 8 21.12 -31.33 -8.13
CA ASP A 8 20.15 -30.28 -8.42
C ASP A 8 19.25 -29.82 -7.27
N VAL A 9 19.80 -28.99 -6.39
CA VAL A 9 19.00 -27.99 -5.67
C VAL A 9 18.62 -26.92 -6.69
N VAL A 10 17.49 -27.12 -7.37
CA VAL A 10 16.88 -26.09 -8.22
C VAL A 10 16.47 -24.93 -7.33
N THR A 11 17.25 -23.85 -7.36
CA THR A 11 16.86 -22.54 -6.84
C THR A 11 15.60 -22.09 -7.56
N VAL A 12 14.47 -22.08 -6.86
CA VAL A 12 13.19 -21.55 -7.35
C VAL A 12 13.33 -20.03 -7.52
N PRO A 13 13.23 -19.48 -8.74
CA PRO A 13 13.30 -18.03 -8.95
C PRO A 13 12.04 -17.34 -8.42
N GLU A 14 12.21 -16.12 -7.90
CA GLU A 14 11.15 -15.26 -7.36
C GLU A 14 10.28 -14.70 -8.50
N ILE A 15 9.11 -15.28 -8.76
CA ILE A 15 8.18 -14.88 -9.84
C ILE A 15 7.19 -13.83 -9.33
N VAL A 16 6.95 -12.75 -10.10
CA VAL A 16 6.05 -11.64 -9.74
C VAL A 16 5.03 -11.34 -10.84
N ALA A 17 3.78 -11.06 -10.48
CA ALA A 17 2.68 -10.74 -11.40
C ALA A 17 2.64 -9.28 -11.88
N VAL A 18 2.05 -9.10 -13.06
CA VAL A 18 1.84 -7.89 -13.88
C VAL A 18 0.47 -8.02 -14.57
N GLN A 19 -0.26 -6.94 -14.78
CA GLN A 19 -1.62 -6.86 -15.30
C GLN A 19 -1.75 -5.68 -16.29
N GLN A 20 -1.92 -5.99 -17.58
CA GLN A 20 -2.19 -4.98 -18.61
C GLN A 20 -3.68 -4.59 -18.66
N PRO A 21 -4.02 -3.35 -19.06
CA PRO A 21 -5.38 -2.98 -19.45
C PRO A 21 -5.74 -3.55 -20.84
N ASP A 22 -7.02 -3.82 -21.05
CA ASP A 22 -7.58 -4.48 -22.24
C ASP A 22 -7.20 -3.79 -23.56
N ALA A 23 -6.80 -4.60 -24.54
CA ALA A 23 -6.47 -4.22 -25.92
C ALA A 23 -7.67 -3.64 -26.71
N ALA A 24 -8.87 -3.60 -26.11
CA ALA A 24 -10.05 -2.99 -26.72
C ALA A 24 -9.94 -1.46 -26.85
N SER A 25 -9.03 -0.80 -26.11
CA SER A 25 -8.90 0.67 -26.15
C SER A 25 -7.97 1.20 -27.26
N GLU A 26 -7.22 0.35 -27.97
CA GLU A 26 -6.40 0.79 -29.11
C GLU A 26 -7.18 0.85 -30.43
N LEU A 27 -8.25 0.07 -30.57
CA LEU A 27 -9.09 0.06 -31.77
C LEU A 27 -10.00 1.30 -31.90
N ASP A 28 -10.40 1.91 -30.77
CA ASP A 28 -11.24 3.13 -30.76
C ASP A 28 -10.49 4.40 -31.23
N MET A 29 -9.16 4.36 -31.33
CA MET A 29 -8.35 5.49 -31.82
C MET A 29 -8.16 5.48 -33.34
N GLU A 30 -8.28 4.33 -34.02
CA GLU A 30 -8.23 4.24 -35.48
C GLU A 30 -9.59 4.52 -36.13
N GLU A 31 -10.70 4.20 -35.46
CA GLU A 31 -12.04 4.43 -36.00
C GLU A 31 -12.45 5.92 -35.98
N LEU A 32 -11.89 6.71 -35.05
CA LEU A 32 -12.09 8.17 -34.97
C LEU A 32 -11.38 8.97 -36.07
N ALA A 33 -10.51 8.35 -36.88
CA ALA A 33 -9.84 9.01 -38.00
C ALA A 33 -10.61 8.91 -39.34
N SER A 34 -11.69 8.11 -39.40
CA SER A 34 -12.33 7.75 -40.68
C SER A 34 -13.73 8.33 -40.93
N HIS A 35 -14.38 8.98 -39.96
CA HIS A 35 -15.73 9.55 -40.14
C HIS A 35 -15.77 11.09 -40.03
N HIS A 36 -15.27 11.74 -41.08
CA HIS A 36 -15.62 13.13 -41.42
C HIS A 36 -16.10 13.19 -42.88
N HIS A 37 -17.35 12.78 -43.14
CA HIS A 37 -18.16 13.24 -44.28
C HIS A 37 -19.56 12.61 -44.25
N HIS A 38 -20.55 13.28 -43.66
CA HIS A 38 -21.78 13.70 -44.34
C HIS A 38 -22.77 14.35 -43.36
N THR A 39 -23.07 15.61 -43.63
CA THR A 39 -24.21 16.36 -43.11
C THR A 39 -25.45 16.02 -43.96
N GLN A 40 -26.61 15.72 -43.34
CA GLN A 40 -27.92 16.26 -43.73
C GLN A 40 -29.07 15.87 -42.77
N GLN A 41 -30.04 16.77 -42.69
CA GLN A 41 -31.25 16.85 -41.86
C GLN A 41 -32.27 15.73 -42.12
N GLN A 42 -33.07 15.34 -41.12
CA GLN A 42 -34.56 15.38 -41.20
C GLN A 42 -35.30 14.85 -39.94
N THR A 43 -36.18 15.71 -39.40
CA THR A 43 -37.56 15.51 -38.92
C THR A 43 -38.00 14.27 -38.10
N ARG A 44 -38.57 14.57 -36.91
CA ARG A 44 -39.61 13.83 -36.16
C ARG A 44 -40.85 13.54 -37.04
N PRO A 45 -41.69 12.51 -36.75
CA PRO A 45 -42.65 12.61 -35.63
C PRO A 45 -43.02 11.32 -34.87
N SER A 46 -43.80 11.57 -33.82
CA SER A 46 -44.52 10.77 -32.83
C SER A 46 -45.30 9.52 -33.28
N SER A 47 -45.40 8.53 -32.38
CA SER A 47 -46.66 7.82 -32.11
C SER A 47 -46.69 7.14 -30.73
N SER A 48 -47.80 7.39 -30.03
CA SER A 48 -48.30 6.82 -28.78
C SER A 48 -48.78 5.37 -28.90
N SER A 49 -48.67 4.57 -27.84
CA SER A 49 -49.74 3.63 -27.44
C SER A 49 -49.61 3.19 -25.99
N SER A 50 -50.65 3.53 -25.23
CA SER A 50 -51.00 3.10 -23.88
C SER A 50 -51.57 1.67 -23.85
N SER A 51 -51.27 0.89 -22.80
CA SER A 51 -52.23 -0.08 -22.25
C SER A 51 -51.93 -0.41 -20.78
N THR A 52 -52.82 0.05 -19.92
CA THR A 52 -52.96 -0.21 -18.48
C THR A 52 -53.95 -1.36 -18.26
N SER A 53 -53.79 -2.20 -17.22
CA SER A 53 -54.81 -2.91 -16.37
C SER A 53 -54.17 -4.12 -15.61
N PRO A 54 -54.74 -4.70 -14.52
CA PRO A 54 -54.48 -4.38 -13.10
C PRO A 54 -54.04 -5.60 -12.21
N PRO A 55 -53.71 -5.41 -10.90
CA PRO A 55 -53.36 -6.47 -9.90
C PRO A 55 -54.62 -7.04 -9.19
N PRO A 56 -54.65 -8.03 -8.23
CA PRO A 56 -53.74 -8.39 -7.10
C PRO A 56 -53.76 -9.95 -6.77
N PRO A 57 -53.52 -10.55 -5.55
CA PRO A 57 -53.21 -10.03 -4.21
C PRO A 57 -52.03 -10.66 -3.44
N ALA A 58 -51.70 -10.00 -2.33
CA ALA A 58 -50.63 -10.27 -1.37
C ALA A 58 -51.00 -11.28 -0.26
N PHE A 59 -49.95 -11.78 0.41
CA PHE A 59 -49.79 -12.25 1.82
C PHE A 59 -49.09 -13.61 2.00
N PRO A 60 -48.35 -13.81 3.12
CA PRO A 60 -46.89 -13.86 3.10
C PRO A 60 -46.33 -15.23 3.49
N LYS A 61 -45.06 -15.51 3.16
CA LYS A 61 -44.27 -16.53 3.87
C LYS A 61 -42.84 -16.05 4.07
N ASP A 62 -42.51 -15.88 5.34
CA ASP A 62 -41.16 -15.92 5.86
C ASP A 62 -40.43 -17.14 5.31
N ASN A 63 -39.24 -16.91 4.77
CA ASN A 63 -38.17 -17.90 4.74
C ASN A 63 -36.85 -17.12 4.65
N ASP A 64 -36.11 -17.15 5.76
CA ASP A 64 -34.70 -16.86 5.85
C ASP A 64 -33.94 -17.73 4.84
N ALA A 65 -33.71 -17.18 3.65
CA ALA A 65 -32.79 -17.71 2.67
C ALA A 65 -31.58 -16.79 2.64
N SER A 66 -30.46 -17.31 3.15
CA SER A 66 -29.08 -16.93 2.86
C SER A 66 -28.98 -16.05 1.59
N GLU A 67 -28.94 -14.73 1.79
CA GLU A 67 -28.61 -13.75 0.74
C GLU A 67 -27.16 -13.98 0.33
N ASN A 68 -26.97 -14.88 -0.64
CA ASN A 68 -25.71 -15.05 -1.32
C ASN A 68 -25.31 -13.70 -1.92
N ALA A 69 -24.04 -13.31 -1.72
CA ALA A 69 -23.40 -12.12 -2.25
C ALA A 69 -23.26 -12.10 -3.78
N SER A 70 -24.22 -12.68 -4.51
CA SER A 70 -24.27 -12.81 -5.96
C SER A 70 -24.65 -11.51 -6.69
N GLY A 71 -24.68 -10.37 -5.99
CA GLY A 71 -24.88 -9.04 -6.59
C GLY A 71 -23.58 -8.36 -7.05
N ILE A 72 -22.45 -9.07 -7.02
CA ILE A 72 -21.13 -8.58 -7.43
C ILE A 72 -20.70 -9.14 -8.80
N THR A 73 -21.42 -10.13 -9.32
CA THR A 73 -21.08 -10.87 -10.53
C THR A 73 -21.58 -10.19 -11.80
N GLU A 74 -20.74 -9.34 -12.41
CA GLU A 74 -20.80 -9.13 -13.87
C GLU A 74 -19.44 -8.74 -14.51
N ILE A 75 -18.29 -8.97 -13.85
CA ILE A 75 -16.95 -8.58 -14.38
C ILE A 75 -15.89 -9.72 -14.33
N GLY A 76 -16.21 -10.91 -13.82
CA GLY A 76 -15.18 -11.89 -13.40
C GLY A 76 -14.57 -12.85 -14.44
N HIS A 77 -14.70 -12.66 -15.76
CA HIS A 77 -14.24 -13.69 -16.74
C HIS A 77 -13.14 -13.28 -17.72
N GLN A 78 -12.56 -12.08 -17.60
CA GLN A 78 -11.47 -11.64 -18.50
C GLN A 78 -10.20 -11.13 -17.79
N HIS A 79 -9.99 -11.47 -16.52
CA HIS A 79 -8.75 -11.10 -15.84
C HIS A 79 -7.58 -12.00 -16.26
N ARG A 80 -6.72 -11.49 -17.15
CA ARG A 80 -5.40 -12.08 -17.45
C ARG A 80 -4.34 -11.48 -16.54
N ILE A 81 -3.59 -12.33 -15.85
CA ILE A 81 -2.41 -11.96 -15.07
C ILE A 81 -1.16 -12.43 -15.80
N ARG A 82 -0.26 -11.49 -16.13
CA ARG A 82 1.07 -11.76 -16.66
C ARG A 82 2.08 -11.90 -15.53
N LEU A 83 2.51 -13.10 -15.21
CA LEU A 83 3.65 -13.38 -14.35
C LEU A 83 4.95 -13.18 -15.13
N ALA A 84 5.80 -12.24 -14.71
CA ALA A 84 7.13 -12.05 -15.28
C ALA A 84 8.19 -12.63 -14.32
N LYS A 85 9.13 -13.40 -14.88
CA LYS A 85 10.23 -14.02 -14.12
C LYS A 85 11.22 -12.99 -13.58
N ASP A 86 11.29 -11.81 -14.20
CA ASP A 86 12.25 -10.76 -13.84
C ASP A 86 11.74 -9.35 -14.18
N GLN A 87 10.51 -9.00 -13.79
CA GLN A 87 10.09 -7.59 -13.81
C GLN A 87 8.85 -7.39 -12.94
N ALA A 88 9.04 -6.84 -11.75
CA ALA A 88 7.96 -6.18 -11.04
C ALA A 88 7.60 -4.90 -11.81
N THR A 89 6.60 -4.92 -12.67
CA THR A 89 5.85 -3.72 -13.05
C THR A 89 4.76 -3.57 -11.99
N GLY A 90 4.80 -2.57 -11.12
CA GLY A 90 4.47 -1.19 -11.47
C GLY A 90 2.98 -0.87 -11.33
N GLU A 91 2.10 -1.87 -11.15
CA GLU A 91 0.63 -1.68 -11.22
C GLU A 91 -0.10 -1.75 -9.88
N ARG A 92 0.64 -1.91 -8.78
CA ARG A 92 0.06 -2.05 -7.45
C ARG A 92 0.78 -1.19 -6.42
N PHE A 93 0.00 -0.59 -5.53
CA PHE A 93 0.54 0.01 -4.32
C PHE A 93 0.90 -1.08 -3.29
N ARG A 94 2.18 -1.18 -2.92
CA ARG A 94 2.69 -2.24 -2.03
C ARG A 94 3.18 -1.70 -0.69
N ASN A 95 2.76 -2.35 0.39
CA ASN A 95 3.30 -2.14 1.74
C ASN A 95 4.56 -3.00 1.91
N ASN A 96 5.67 -2.54 1.34
CA ASN A 96 6.97 -3.22 1.32
C ASN A 96 8.05 -2.49 2.13
N LEU A 97 7.64 -1.71 3.14
CA LEU A 97 8.54 -0.97 4.02
C LEU A 97 9.51 -1.92 4.74
N ARG A 98 10.82 -1.67 4.59
CA ARG A 98 11.88 -2.47 5.20
C ARG A 98 12.00 -2.17 6.69
N LEU A 99 12.18 -3.22 7.49
CA LEU A 99 12.35 -3.09 8.95
C LEU A 99 13.62 -2.29 9.30
N ALA A 100 14.70 -2.51 8.52
CA ALA A 100 16.01 -1.90 8.71
C ALA A 100 15.97 -0.35 8.71
N VAL A 101 15.05 0.26 7.95
CA VAL A 101 14.88 1.72 7.88
C VAL A 101 14.46 2.31 9.23
N GLY A 102 13.80 1.53 10.08
CA GLY A 102 13.45 1.95 11.44
C GLY A 102 14.67 2.25 12.33
N PHE A 103 15.86 1.77 11.95
CA PHE A 103 17.11 1.99 12.68
C PHE A 103 17.93 3.17 12.15
N LEU A 104 17.40 4.00 11.24
CA LEU A 104 18.16 5.15 10.71
C LEU A 104 18.50 6.20 11.78
N GLU A 105 17.69 6.33 12.82
CA GLU A 105 18.01 7.19 13.98
C GLU A 105 19.24 6.68 14.76
N LEU A 106 19.54 5.37 14.69
CA LEU A 106 20.76 4.81 15.27
C LEU A 106 22.00 5.21 14.46
N ALA A 107 21.89 5.30 13.13
CA ALA A 107 22.98 5.78 12.28
C ALA A 107 23.37 7.21 12.65
N ASN A 108 22.36 8.05 12.89
CA ASN A 108 22.55 9.42 13.33
C ASN A 108 23.30 9.49 14.67
N ALA A 109 22.92 8.70 15.66
CA ALA A 109 23.59 8.66 16.95
C ALA A 109 25.00 8.03 16.91
N GLY A 110 25.38 7.39 15.80
CA GLY A 110 26.68 6.75 15.63
C GLY A 110 27.87 7.72 15.59
N ASP A 111 27.61 9.01 15.37
CA ASP A 111 28.61 10.08 15.41
C ASP A 111 28.97 10.54 16.83
N PHE A 112 28.35 9.96 17.87
CA PHE A 112 28.56 10.28 19.28
C PHE A 112 30.02 10.45 19.66
N ALA A 113 30.83 9.47 19.29
CA ALA A 113 32.23 9.50 19.67
C ALA A 113 32.96 10.71 19.06
N ALA A 114 32.63 11.07 17.80
CA ALA A 114 33.22 12.19 17.06
C ALA A 114 32.85 13.55 17.65
N ASN A 115 31.59 13.72 18.05
CA ASN A 115 31.13 15.01 18.59
C ASN A 115 31.49 15.19 20.07
N VAL A 116 31.60 14.11 20.85
CA VAL A 116 31.90 14.18 22.30
C VAL A 116 33.40 14.18 22.59
N TRP A 117 34.18 13.32 21.95
CA TRP A 117 35.64 13.28 22.13
C TRP A 117 36.33 14.02 21.00
N ASN A 118 36.03 15.31 20.94
CA ASN A 118 36.51 16.23 19.93
C ASN A 118 37.89 16.83 20.27
N ASP A 119 38.77 16.01 20.83
CA ASP A 119 40.13 16.39 21.22
C ASP A 119 41.15 15.81 20.24
N ILE A 120 42.23 16.56 19.95
CA ILE A 120 43.33 16.10 19.10
C ILE A 120 44.58 15.87 19.96
N PRO A 121 45.19 14.68 19.96
CA PRO A 121 44.78 13.47 19.23
C PRO A 121 43.57 12.78 19.86
N VAL A 122 42.73 12.17 19.03
CA VAL A 122 41.55 11.44 19.49
C VAL A 122 41.97 10.21 20.31
N PRO A 123 41.38 9.96 21.50
CA PRO A 123 41.67 8.76 22.28
C PRO A 123 41.36 7.47 21.51
N VAL A 124 42.18 6.43 21.67
CA VAL A 124 42.04 5.16 20.92
C VAL A 124 40.66 4.52 21.10
N TYR A 125 40.10 4.54 22.31
CA TYR A 125 38.76 4.00 22.55
C TYR A 125 37.69 4.76 21.75
N ALA A 126 37.81 6.09 21.62
CA ALA A 126 36.89 6.92 20.86
C ALA A 126 37.02 6.64 19.36
N ILE A 127 38.25 6.43 18.86
CA ILE A 127 38.50 6.00 17.46
C ILE A 127 37.77 4.69 17.15
N VAL A 128 37.81 3.70 18.06
CA VAL A 128 37.11 2.41 17.86
C VAL A 128 35.59 2.63 17.78
N PHE A 129 35.01 3.41 18.68
CA PHE A 129 33.57 3.72 18.64
C PHE A 129 33.17 4.52 17.39
N MET A 130 33.98 5.51 16.99
CA MET A 130 33.79 6.28 15.77
C MET A 130 33.79 5.38 14.54
N ALA A 131 34.75 4.44 14.44
CA ALA A 131 34.85 3.52 13.32
C ALA A 131 33.62 2.59 13.22
N ILE A 132 33.14 2.08 14.36
CA ILE A 132 31.93 1.24 14.41
C ILE A 132 30.70 2.06 13.98
N GLY A 133 30.53 3.26 14.53
CA GLY A 133 29.42 4.16 14.20
C GLY A 133 29.40 4.56 12.73
N ALA A 134 30.55 5.00 12.18
CA ALA A 134 30.70 5.37 10.78
C ALA A 134 30.38 4.20 9.83
N THR A 135 30.91 3.01 10.13
CA THR A 135 30.63 1.80 9.34
C THR A 135 29.13 1.47 9.37
N GLY A 136 28.51 1.52 10.55
CA GLY A 136 27.08 1.29 10.72
C GLY A 136 26.22 2.29 9.94
N ALA A 137 26.55 3.57 9.99
CA ALA A 137 25.89 4.61 9.22
C ALA A 137 26.02 4.39 7.70
N GLY A 138 27.23 4.01 7.24
CA GLY A 138 27.47 3.64 5.85
C GLY A 138 26.58 2.47 5.40
N ILE A 139 26.50 1.39 6.17
CA ILE A 139 25.66 0.23 5.85
C ILE A 139 24.17 0.62 5.83
N LEU A 140 23.70 1.38 6.82
CA LEU A 140 22.30 1.81 6.90
C LEU A 140 21.92 2.74 5.74
N SER A 141 22.85 3.56 5.24
CA SER A 141 22.61 4.38 4.05
C SER A 141 22.29 3.55 2.81
N ILE A 142 22.96 2.39 2.63
CA ILE A 142 22.69 1.47 1.50
C ILE A 142 21.27 0.91 1.62
N PHE A 143 20.85 0.55 2.84
CA PHE A 143 19.48 0.08 3.08
C PHE A 143 18.44 1.18 2.82
N ALA A 144 18.71 2.42 3.23
CA ALA A 144 17.86 3.57 2.97
C ALA A 144 17.70 3.82 1.47
N PHE A 145 18.79 3.92 0.71
CA PHE A 145 18.71 4.14 -0.74
C PHE A 145 18.02 3.00 -1.48
N ASN A 146 18.17 1.76 -1.01
CA ASN A 146 17.42 0.64 -1.54
C ASN A 146 15.92 0.73 -1.22
N ASP A 147 15.53 1.13 0.00
CA ASP A 147 14.12 1.36 0.33
C ASP A 147 13.53 2.54 -0.44
N ALA A 148 14.30 3.62 -0.64
CA ALA A 148 13.93 4.77 -1.46
C ALA A 148 13.57 4.37 -2.90
N ARG A 149 14.26 3.39 -3.48
CA ARG A 149 13.91 2.86 -4.82
C ARG A 149 12.53 2.19 -4.82
N TYR A 150 12.19 1.43 -3.78
CA TYR A 150 10.86 0.84 -3.66
C TYR A 150 9.79 1.90 -3.41
N ALA A 151 10.06 2.87 -2.52
CA ALA A 151 9.18 3.99 -2.26
C ALA A 151 8.94 4.82 -3.53
N TRP A 152 9.99 5.07 -4.32
CA TRP A 152 9.89 5.79 -5.58
C TRP A 152 8.97 5.10 -6.58
N ARG A 153 8.99 3.77 -6.65
CA ARG A 153 8.09 3.00 -7.52
C ARG A 153 6.62 3.17 -7.12
N ASN A 154 6.33 3.15 -5.81
CA ASN A 154 5.00 3.46 -5.29
C ASN A 154 4.61 4.92 -5.60
N VAL A 155 5.52 5.89 -5.43
CA VAL A 155 5.28 7.30 -5.74
C VAL A 155 4.97 7.50 -7.23
N VAL A 156 5.72 6.86 -8.13
CA VAL A 156 5.48 6.93 -9.58
C VAL A 156 4.12 6.32 -9.93
N PHE A 157 3.78 5.15 -9.36
CA PHE A 157 2.47 4.53 -9.52
C PHE A 157 1.35 5.49 -9.08
N LEU A 158 1.43 6.04 -7.87
CA LEU A 158 0.42 6.94 -7.32
C LEU A 158 0.31 8.24 -8.12
N ARG A 159 1.42 8.78 -8.65
CA ARG A 159 1.39 9.97 -9.53
C ARG A 159 0.71 9.69 -10.87
N ARG A 160 0.97 8.54 -11.49
CA ARG A 160 0.30 8.11 -12.73
C ARG A 160 -1.20 7.95 -12.49
N GLN A 161 -1.57 7.23 -11.43
CA GLN A 161 -2.96 7.05 -11.03
C GLN A 161 -3.65 8.40 -10.77
N ARG A 162 -2.97 9.35 -10.11
CA ARG A 162 -3.48 10.71 -9.88
C ARG A 162 -3.75 11.46 -11.17
N ALA A 163 -2.83 11.43 -12.12
CA ALA A 163 -2.98 12.12 -13.41
C ALA A 163 -4.21 11.60 -14.16
N LEU A 164 -4.42 10.28 -14.14
CA LEU A 164 -5.56 9.64 -14.80
C LEU A 164 -6.89 9.89 -14.09
N LEU A 165 -6.89 9.91 -12.75
CA LEU A 165 -8.07 10.29 -11.98
C LEU A 165 -8.45 11.75 -12.24
N LYS A 166 -7.47 12.66 -12.38
CA LYS A 166 -7.73 14.05 -12.77
C LYS A 166 -8.33 14.15 -14.17
N ALA A 167 -7.74 13.49 -15.16
CA ALA A 167 -8.30 13.46 -16.51
C ALA A 167 -9.74 12.88 -16.54
N SER A 168 -10.00 11.86 -15.72
CA SER A 168 -11.34 11.27 -15.58
C SER A 168 -12.32 12.24 -14.90
N LEU A 169 -11.86 13.03 -13.94
CA LEU A 169 -12.64 14.07 -13.29
C LEU A 169 -13.05 15.13 -14.31
N ASP A 170 -12.07 15.69 -15.04
CA ASP A 170 -12.29 16.73 -16.04
C ASP A 170 -13.28 16.28 -17.11
N ARG A 171 -13.14 15.02 -17.58
CA ARG A 171 -14.06 14.41 -18.54
C ARG A 171 -15.48 14.28 -17.97
N ARG A 172 -15.66 13.75 -16.75
CA ARG A 172 -17.00 13.59 -16.15
C ARG A 172 -17.67 14.93 -15.87
N GLU A 173 -16.90 15.93 -15.42
CA GLU A 173 -17.41 17.27 -15.18
C GLU A 173 -17.84 17.95 -16.50
N SER A 174 -17.09 17.76 -17.59
CA SER A 174 -17.47 18.25 -18.91
C SER A 174 -18.76 17.60 -19.46
N GLN A 175 -19.04 16.36 -19.05
CA GLN A 175 -20.22 15.59 -19.45
C GLN A 175 -21.41 15.75 -18.48
N GLY A 176 -21.25 16.50 -17.39
CA GLY A 176 -22.29 16.68 -16.37
C GLY A 176 -22.60 15.41 -15.55
N HIS A 177 -21.70 14.42 -15.54
CA HIS A 177 -21.85 13.19 -14.77
C HIS A 177 -21.40 13.37 -13.31
N SER A 178 -21.91 12.51 -12.42
CA SER A 178 -21.46 12.48 -11.02
C SER A 178 -19.95 12.19 -10.95
N SER A 179 -19.21 13.13 -10.36
CA SER A 179 -17.75 13.08 -10.23
C SER A 179 -17.28 12.76 -8.80
N ARG A 180 -18.22 12.51 -7.88
CA ARG A 180 -17.95 12.28 -6.44
C ARG A 180 -16.97 11.14 -6.21
N ASP A 181 -17.17 10.01 -6.85
CA ASP A 181 -16.35 8.82 -6.63
C ASP A 181 -14.89 9.09 -7.03
N VAL A 182 -14.70 9.80 -8.14
CA VAL A 182 -13.37 10.22 -8.61
C VAL A 182 -12.73 11.18 -7.61
N ARG A 183 -13.49 12.11 -7.00
CA ARG A 183 -12.99 13.02 -5.96
C ARG A 183 -12.55 12.28 -4.69
N VAL A 184 -13.31 11.27 -4.28
CA VAL A 184 -12.97 10.40 -3.14
C VAL A 184 -11.66 9.63 -3.41
N LEU A 185 -11.50 9.06 -4.61
CA LEU A 185 -10.27 8.38 -5.01
C LEU A 185 -9.07 9.35 -5.11
N LEU A 186 -9.28 10.59 -5.60
CA LEU A 186 -8.24 11.63 -5.63
C LEU A 186 -7.78 12.05 -4.23
N GLU A 187 -8.70 12.06 -3.27
CA GLU A 187 -8.42 12.37 -1.88
C GLU A 187 -7.64 11.25 -1.18
N LEU A 188 -8.04 10.00 -1.41
CA LEU A 188 -7.31 8.82 -0.94
C LEU A 188 -5.90 8.79 -1.51
N ASN A 189 -5.78 8.97 -2.84
CA ASN A 189 -4.50 9.01 -3.53
C ASN A 189 -3.60 10.16 -3.05
N LEU A 190 -4.15 11.34 -2.74
CA LEU A 190 -3.37 12.44 -2.17
C LEU A 190 -2.74 12.04 -0.84
N ARG A 191 -3.50 11.36 0.02
CA ARG A 191 -3.02 10.89 1.31
C ARG A 191 -1.94 9.82 1.15
N GLU A 192 -2.20 8.81 0.32
CA GLU A 192 -1.24 7.73 0.05
C GLU A 192 0.05 8.28 -0.56
N LEU A 193 -0.05 9.17 -1.55
CA LEU A 193 1.09 9.80 -2.18
C LEU A 193 1.90 10.63 -1.18
N GLY A 194 1.23 11.41 -0.33
CA GLY A 194 1.90 12.20 0.68
C GLY A 194 2.57 11.33 1.76
N CYS A 195 1.91 10.27 2.23
CA CYS A 195 2.52 9.32 3.17
C CYS A 195 3.74 8.61 2.55
N GLU A 196 3.65 8.14 1.30
CA GLU A 196 4.78 7.48 0.65
C GLU A 196 5.92 8.46 0.34
N THR A 197 5.59 9.69 -0.06
CA THR A 197 6.58 10.72 -0.39
C THR A 197 7.27 11.26 0.86
N VAL A 198 6.50 11.62 1.90
CA VAL A 198 7.04 12.25 3.11
C VAL A 198 7.58 11.21 4.07
N ASN A 199 6.76 10.25 4.49
CA ASN A 199 7.10 9.34 5.60
C ASN A 199 8.03 8.19 5.18
N ARG A 200 8.34 8.04 3.89
CA ARG A 200 9.20 6.97 3.41
C ARG A 200 10.28 7.48 2.47
N PHE A 201 9.92 7.91 1.25
CA PHE A 201 10.90 8.37 0.28
C PHE A 201 11.74 9.55 0.81
N GLY A 202 11.09 10.55 1.39
CA GLY A 202 11.74 11.72 1.99
C GLY A 202 12.64 11.34 3.17
N MET A 203 12.16 10.46 4.07
CA MET A 203 12.95 9.90 5.16
C MET A 203 14.20 9.21 4.63
N ASP A 204 14.04 8.26 3.71
CA ASP A 204 15.14 7.44 3.19
C ASP A 204 16.20 8.29 2.49
N VAL A 205 15.79 9.26 1.68
CA VAL A 205 16.72 10.14 0.96
C VAL A 205 17.43 11.08 1.92
N LEU A 206 16.71 11.77 2.82
CA LEU A 206 17.31 12.76 3.71
C LEU A 206 18.18 12.11 4.78
N MET A 207 17.68 11.08 5.45
CA MET A 207 18.44 10.35 6.48
C MET A 207 19.54 9.48 5.87
N GLY A 208 19.31 8.86 4.71
CA GLY A 208 20.34 8.11 3.99
C GLY A 208 21.49 9.01 3.53
N PHE A 209 21.19 10.19 2.99
CA PHE A 209 22.20 11.20 2.65
C PHE A 209 22.94 11.71 3.90
N GLY A 210 22.20 12.03 4.98
CA GLY A 210 22.80 12.42 6.26
C GLY A 210 23.77 11.36 6.80
N ALA A 211 23.39 10.08 6.73
CA ALA A 211 24.24 8.96 7.15
C ALA A 211 25.52 8.84 6.32
N VAL A 212 25.50 9.15 5.01
CA VAL A 212 26.72 9.21 4.18
C VAL A 212 27.64 10.33 4.65
N LEU A 213 27.09 11.53 4.89
CA LEU A 213 27.88 12.68 5.36
C LEU A 213 28.49 12.41 6.74
N ILE A 214 27.73 11.81 7.65
CA ILE A 214 28.22 11.36 8.96
C ILE A 214 29.35 10.35 8.78
N CYS A 215 29.17 9.31 7.98
CA CYS A 215 30.19 8.29 7.73
C CYS A 215 31.50 8.91 7.22
N ILE A 216 31.44 9.76 6.19
CA ILE A 216 32.62 10.44 5.62
C ILE A 216 33.27 11.35 6.67
N GLY A 217 32.48 12.19 7.34
CA GLY A 217 32.97 13.10 8.38
C GLY A 217 33.67 12.34 9.49
N THR A 218 33.05 11.31 10.05
CA THR A 218 33.64 10.52 11.14
C THR A 218 34.96 9.83 10.72
N TYR A 219 35.09 9.31 9.49
CA TYR A 219 36.38 8.80 9.03
C TYR A 219 37.44 9.89 8.83
N MET A 220 37.03 11.09 8.39
CA MET A 220 37.92 12.25 8.34
C MET A 220 38.39 12.68 9.74
N ALA A 221 37.53 12.60 10.75
CA ALA A 221 37.87 12.87 12.15
C ALA A 221 38.96 11.91 12.66
N ILE A 222 38.83 10.62 12.37
CA ILE A 222 39.80 9.59 12.77
C ILE A 222 41.17 9.85 12.15
N GLY A 223 41.22 10.24 10.87
CA GLY A 223 42.47 10.57 10.16
C GLY A 223 43.04 11.96 10.48
N GLY A 224 42.34 12.75 11.30
CA GLY A 224 42.54 14.19 11.48
C GLY A 224 43.73 14.59 12.36
N ALA A 225 44.97 14.30 11.95
CA ALA A 225 46.15 14.96 12.53
C ALA A 225 46.28 16.43 12.09
N ASN A 226 45.59 16.81 11.01
CA ASN A 226 45.56 18.17 10.46
C ASN A 226 44.30 18.92 10.92
N ARG A 227 44.49 20.08 11.55
CA ARG A 227 43.42 20.92 12.12
C ARG A 227 42.37 21.37 11.09
N GLN A 228 42.74 21.53 9.82
CA GLN A 228 41.77 21.86 8.76
C GLN A 228 40.85 20.67 8.44
N VAL A 229 41.40 19.47 8.35
CA VAL A 229 40.63 18.23 8.09
C VAL A 229 39.65 17.96 9.24
N TRP A 230 40.08 18.22 10.47
CA TRP A 230 39.25 18.12 11.66
C TRP A 230 38.10 19.15 11.69
N LEU A 231 38.36 20.41 11.31
CA LEU A 231 37.30 21.43 11.19
C LEU A 231 36.28 21.07 10.12
N THR A 232 36.75 20.62 8.94
CA THR A 232 35.88 20.18 7.85
C THR A 232 35.03 18.98 8.28
N SER A 233 35.62 18.02 8.99
CA SER A 233 34.92 16.87 9.55
C SER A 233 33.76 17.30 10.46
N ASN A 234 34.00 18.19 11.43
CA ASN A 234 32.97 18.63 12.37
C ASN A 234 31.82 19.39 11.71
N ILE A 235 32.11 20.15 10.65
CA ILE A 235 31.06 20.79 9.84
C ILE A 235 30.25 19.73 9.09
N LEU A 236 30.93 18.74 8.52
CA LEU A 236 30.32 17.72 7.67
C LEU A 236 29.46 16.73 8.48
N SER A 237 29.98 16.17 9.57
CA SER A 237 29.24 15.22 10.41
C SER A 237 28.25 15.94 11.34
N GLY A 238 28.70 17.00 12.03
CA GLY A 238 27.92 17.63 13.10
C GLY A 238 26.78 18.53 12.59
N TYR A 239 26.99 19.30 11.53
CA TYR A 239 25.99 20.26 11.04
C TYR A 239 25.34 19.80 9.74
N LEU A 240 26.15 19.52 8.70
CA LEU A 240 25.62 19.21 7.38
C LEU A 240 24.95 17.84 7.32
N GLY A 241 25.48 16.85 8.05
CA GLY A 241 24.88 15.52 8.19
C GLY A 241 23.56 15.52 8.95
N ASN A 242 23.43 16.42 9.95
CA ASN A 242 22.27 16.50 10.84
C ASN A 242 21.14 17.40 10.32
N ALA A 243 21.44 18.38 9.47
CA ALA A 243 20.45 19.29 8.89
C ALA A 243 19.34 18.58 8.06
N PRO A 244 19.63 17.57 7.21
CA PRO A 244 18.60 16.79 6.52
C PRO A 244 17.60 16.12 7.47
N ILE A 245 18.06 15.65 8.62
CA ILE A 245 17.23 14.99 9.65
C ILE A 245 16.29 15.99 10.30
N ALA A 246 16.80 17.18 10.64
CA ALA A 246 16.00 18.27 11.19
C ALA A 246 14.91 18.74 10.21
N LEU A 247 15.28 18.89 8.93
CA LEU A 247 14.35 19.25 7.87
C LEU A 247 13.25 18.19 7.71
N TYR A 248 13.63 16.91 7.68
CA TYR A 248 12.69 15.79 7.63
C TYR A 248 11.73 15.83 8.82
N GLY A 249 12.24 15.99 10.04
CA GLY A 249 11.43 16.04 11.26
C GLY A 249 10.34 17.13 11.22
N LEU A 250 10.69 18.31 10.70
CA LEU A 250 9.73 19.40 10.52
C LEU A 250 8.63 19.06 9.50
N VAL A 251 9.03 18.60 8.31
CA VAL A 251 8.09 18.28 7.22
C VAL A 251 7.18 17.11 7.61
N ASN A 252 7.74 16.06 8.21
CA ASN A 252 6.99 14.90 8.69
C ASN A 252 6.02 15.28 9.82
N SER A 253 6.41 16.12 10.77
CA SER A 253 5.53 16.59 11.84
C SER A 253 4.35 17.42 11.31
N ALA A 254 4.61 18.31 10.35
CA ALA A 254 3.55 19.07 9.68
C ALA A 254 2.58 18.15 8.93
N TRP A 255 3.11 17.16 8.20
CA TRP A 255 2.30 16.17 7.50
C TRP A 255 1.48 15.28 8.44
N ALA A 256 2.08 14.82 9.55
CA ALA A 256 1.40 14.04 10.58
C ALA A 256 0.25 14.82 11.23
N THR A 257 0.45 16.11 11.47
CA THR A 257 -0.59 17.01 11.99
C THR A 257 -1.76 17.14 11.00
N TYR A 258 -1.45 17.38 9.72
CA TYR A 258 -2.44 17.42 8.65
C TYR A 258 -3.29 16.13 8.58
N LEU A 259 -2.63 14.97 8.60
CA LEU A 259 -3.29 13.65 8.61
C LEU A 259 -4.22 13.47 9.81
N ALA A 260 -3.77 13.82 11.02
CA ALA A 260 -4.54 13.65 12.24
C ALA A 260 -5.81 14.51 12.23
N VAL A 261 -5.71 15.78 11.82
CA VAL A 261 -6.84 16.70 11.70
C VAL A 261 -7.84 16.22 10.66
N LYS A 262 -7.34 15.82 9.49
CA LYS A 262 -8.19 15.35 8.38
C LYS A 262 -8.97 14.09 8.75
N THR A 263 -8.30 13.15 9.41
CA THR A 263 -8.90 11.88 9.84
C THR A 263 -10.02 12.10 10.86
N GLU A 264 -9.91 13.12 11.72
CA GLU A 264 -10.98 13.50 12.65
C GLU A 264 -12.25 13.95 11.90
N GLY A 265 -12.09 14.62 10.76
CA GLY A 265 -13.18 14.95 9.84
C GLY A 265 -13.92 13.71 9.34
N HIS A 266 -13.19 12.66 8.94
CA HIS A 266 -13.77 11.40 8.48
C HIS A 266 -14.56 10.70 9.60
N VAL A 267 -14.05 10.71 10.84
CA VAL A 267 -14.73 10.12 12.00
C VAL A 267 -16.03 10.86 12.30
N LYS A 268 -16.00 12.20 12.32
CA LYS A 268 -17.19 13.03 12.54
C LYS A 268 -18.23 12.82 11.45
N ALA A 269 -17.80 12.73 10.20
CA ALA A 269 -18.69 12.47 9.08
C ALA A 269 -19.39 11.10 9.22
N THR A 270 -18.62 10.07 9.54
CA THR A 270 -19.14 8.71 9.75
C THR A 270 -20.07 8.63 10.96
N ALA A 271 -19.74 9.33 12.06
CA ALA A 271 -20.56 9.37 13.27
C ALA A 271 -21.95 9.96 13.02
N ARG A 272 -22.05 10.96 12.14
CA ARG A 272 -23.32 11.59 11.75
C ARG A 272 -24.12 10.73 10.78
N ALA A 273 -23.47 10.12 9.79
CA ALA A 273 -24.15 9.35 8.76
C ALA A 273 -24.61 7.97 9.26
N MET A 274 -23.84 7.33 10.15
CA MET A 274 -24.08 5.95 10.58
C MET A 274 -23.85 5.78 12.09
N PRO A 275 -24.61 6.49 12.96
CA PRO A 275 -24.42 6.41 14.41
C PRO A 275 -24.66 5.00 14.93
N GLY A 276 -23.79 4.53 15.84
CA GLY A 276 -23.93 3.22 16.49
C GLY A 276 -23.60 1.99 15.62
N SER A 277 -23.30 2.18 14.33
CA SER A 277 -22.98 1.09 13.41
C SER A 277 -21.62 0.40 13.70
N LEU A 278 -21.44 -0.83 13.21
CA LEU A 278 -20.12 -1.48 13.17
C LEU A 278 -19.12 -0.64 12.36
N ASP A 279 -19.57 -0.06 11.25
CA ASP A 279 -18.75 0.71 10.32
C ASP A 279 -18.14 1.94 11.01
N TYR A 280 -18.95 2.69 11.78
CA TYR A 280 -18.46 3.78 12.61
C TYR A 280 -17.40 3.34 13.61
N ARG A 281 -17.59 2.19 14.27
CA ARG A 281 -16.59 1.66 15.23
C ARG A 281 -15.27 1.33 14.54
N LEU A 282 -15.31 0.73 13.35
CA LEU A 282 -14.12 0.39 12.56
C LEU A 282 -13.39 1.64 12.09
N VAL A 283 -14.12 2.64 11.54
CA VAL A 283 -13.56 3.95 11.14
C VAL A 283 -12.92 4.64 12.33
N LYS A 284 -13.62 4.72 13.46
CA LYS A 284 -13.10 5.34 14.70
C LYS A 284 -11.86 4.63 15.23
N GLN A 285 -11.84 3.29 15.21
CA GLN A 285 -10.70 2.51 15.69
C GLN A 285 -9.47 2.73 14.80
N ARG A 286 -9.66 2.74 13.47
CA ARG A 286 -8.58 3.04 12.53
C ARG A 286 -8.06 4.45 12.70
N ALA A 287 -8.96 5.43 12.82
CA ALA A 287 -8.62 6.82 13.06
C ALA A 287 -7.78 7.01 14.33
N LYS A 288 -8.18 6.40 15.44
CA LYS A 288 -7.40 6.43 16.70
C LYS A 288 -5.99 5.84 16.54
N LYS A 289 -5.86 4.71 15.83
CA LYS A 289 -4.54 4.11 15.55
C LYS A 289 -3.68 5.04 14.69
N LEU A 290 -4.27 5.69 13.68
CA LEU A 290 -3.56 6.63 12.83
C LEU A 290 -3.17 7.90 13.60
N GLN A 291 -4.05 8.46 14.42
CA GLN A 291 -3.78 9.60 15.29
C GLN A 291 -2.68 9.29 16.31
N LEU A 292 -2.72 8.10 16.93
CA LEU A 292 -1.65 7.63 17.82
C LEU A 292 -0.31 7.56 17.10
N TYR A 293 -0.29 6.95 15.90
CA TYR A 293 0.92 6.91 15.07
C TYR A 293 1.41 8.31 14.70
N CYS A 294 0.53 9.20 14.25
CA CYS A 294 0.89 10.57 13.87
C CYS A 294 1.45 11.34 15.08
N GLY A 295 0.85 11.18 16.25
CA GLY A 295 1.31 11.81 17.49
C GLY A 295 2.71 11.33 17.90
N ILE A 296 2.92 10.01 17.92
CA ILE A 296 4.24 9.45 18.28
C ILE A 296 5.27 9.78 17.19
N ASN A 297 5.01 9.43 15.94
CA ASN A 297 5.94 9.61 14.81
C ASN A 297 6.30 11.09 14.60
N GLY A 298 5.31 11.99 14.63
CA GLY A 298 5.55 13.44 14.51
C GLY A 298 6.39 13.99 15.65
N THR A 299 6.15 13.53 16.89
CA THR A 299 6.92 13.98 18.06
C THR A 299 8.34 13.44 18.02
N ILE A 300 8.54 12.14 17.80
CA ILE A 300 9.89 11.55 17.84
C ILE A 300 10.77 12.07 16.71
N THR A 301 10.22 12.33 15.52
CA THR A 301 11.00 12.89 14.40
C THR A 301 11.34 14.36 14.60
N LEU A 302 10.45 15.14 15.21
CA LEU A 302 10.75 16.52 15.60
C LEU A 302 11.82 16.57 16.70
N VAL A 303 11.66 15.77 17.76
CA VAL A 303 12.64 15.66 18.85
C VAL A 303 13.97 15.13 18.32
N GLY A 304 13.96 14.12 17.46
CA GLY A 304 15.15 13.56 16.80
C GLY A 304 15.88 14.60 15.97
N GLY A 305 15.15 15.41 15.20
CA GLY A 305 15.72 16.52 14.42
C GLY A 305 16.30 17.67 15.27
N VAL A 306 15.66 18.01 16.40
CA VAL A 306 16.21 19.00 17.33
C VAL A 306 17.45 18.44 18.04
N ALA A 307 17.37 17.19 18.51
CA ALA A 307 18.45 16.53 19.20
C ALA A 307 19.66 16.34 18.27
N SER A 308 19.46 15.93 17.01
CA SER A 308 20.55 15.79 16.03
C SER A 308 21.32 17.10 15.85
N MET A 309 20.63 18.24 15.78
CA MET A 309 21.32 19.53 15.70
C MET A 309 22.08 19.89 16.98
N LEU A 310 21.53 19.55 18.15
CA LEU A 310 22.20 19.79 19.43
C LEU A 310 23.43 18.90 19.62
N THR A 311 23.41 17.67 19.09
CA THR A 311 24.54 16.73 19.22
C THR A 311 25.86 17.27 18.67
N ALA A 312 25.81 18.21 17.72
CA ALA A 312 27.00 18.89 17.20
C ALA A 312 27.81 19.63 18.27
N THR A 313 27.18 20.02 19.39
CA THR A 313 27.82 20.83 20.44
C THR A 313 27.56 20.32 21.86
N GLN A 314 26.56 19.49 22.07
CA GLN A 314 26.06 19.11 23.40
C GLN A 314 25.93 17.60 23.53
N TRP A 315 26.78 16.98 24.37
CA TRP A 315 26.78 15.53 24.58
C TRP A 315 25.47 15.00 25.20
N TRP A 316 24.79 15.80 26.03
CA TRP A 316 23.54 15.38 26.69
C TRP A 316 22.38 15.22 25.69
N ALA A 317 22.48 15.80 24.48
CA ALA A 317 21.50 15.61 23.42
C ALA A 317 21.39 14.14 22.97
N TYR A 318 22.47 13.37 23.10
CA TYR A 318 22.45 11.92 22.84
C TYR A 318 21.56 11.16 23.84
N VAL A 319 21.42 11.65 25.08
CA VAL A 319 20.49 11.06 26.06
C VAL A 319 19.04 11.26 25.61
N ILE A 320 18.73 12.39 24.96
CA ILE A 320 17.40 12.69 24.39
C ILE A 320 17.12 11.82 23.15
N LEU A 321 18.15 11.42 22.40
CA LEU A 321 18.02 10.53 21.24
C LEU A 321 17.66 9.09 21.63
N ILE A 322 18.01 8.61 22.82
CA ILE A 322 17.75 7.22 23.24
C ILE A 322 16.25 6.82 23.08
N PRO A 323 15.28 7.58 23.62
CA PRO A 323 13.85 7.31 23.36
C PRO A 323 13.48 7.32 21.87
N VAL A 324 14.07 8.22 21.07
CA VAL A 324 13.80 8.34 19.63
C VAL A 324 14.25 7.07 18.90
N ILE A 325 15.46 6.59 19.21
CA ILE A 325 16.04 5.36 18.64
C ILE A 325 15.19 4.13 18.97
N ILE A 326 14.62 4.05 20.17
CA ILE A 326 13.77 2.91 20.58
C ILE A 326 12.38 2.99 19.93
N LEU A 327 11.79 4.19 19.85
CA LEU A 327 10.45 4.38 19.32
C LEU A 327 10.39 4.29 17.80
N SER A 328 11.45 4.67 17.08
CA SER A 328 11.47 4.64 15.60
C SER A 328 11.20 3.25 15.00
N PRO A 329 11.91 2.17 15.39
CA PRO A 329 11.59 0.80 14.94
C PRO A 329 10.17 0.37 15.31
N THR A 330 9.68 0.79 16.49
CA THR A 330 8.34 0.47 16.97
C THR A 330 7.27 1.14 16.11
N CYS A 331 7.46 2.41 15.76
CA CYS A 331 6.60 3.15 14.83
C CYS A 331 6.61 2.53 13.44
N ASN A 332 7.78 2.15 12.93
CA ASN A 332 7.93 1.45 11.64
C ASN A 332 7.15 0.12 11.64
N TRP A 333 7.34 -0.71 12.67
CA TRP A 333 6.61 -1.96 12.84
C TRP A 333 5.10 -1.74 12.96
N PHE A 334 4.68 -0.73 13.72
CA PHE A 334 3.27 -0.40 13.91
C PHE A 334 2.61 0.03 12.58
N TRP A 335 3.28 0.88 11.80
CA TRP A 335 2.82 1.25 10.46
C TRP A 335 2.63 0.02 9.59
N ARG A 336 3.69 -0.80 9.46
CA ARG A 336 3.70 -2.00 8.62
C ARG A 336 2.59 -2.99 8.99
N THR A 337 2.38 -3.23 10.28
CA THR A 337 1.47 -4.30 10.74
C THR A 337 0.05 -3.84 11.00
N ARG A 338 -0.19 -2.55 11.33
CA ARG A 338 -1.50 -2.05 11.79
C ARG A 338 -2.14 -1.00 10.90
N LEU A 339 -1.37 -0.19 10.17
CA LEU A 339 -1.90 0.95 9.40
C LEU A 339 -1.81 0.76 7.89
N GLY A 340 -0.63 0.37 7.41
CA GLY A 340 -0.35 0.16 6.00
C GLY A 340 -1.19 -0.98 5.40
N TYR A 341 -1.44 -0.88 4.10
CA TYR A 341 -2.16 -1.86 3.31
C TYR A 341 -1.63 -1.84 1.88
N SER A 342 -2.11 -2.76 1.06
CA SER A 342 -1.77 -2.85 -0.36
C SER A 342 -3.05 -3.00 -1.15
N HIS A 343 -3.16 -2.31 -2.28
CA HIS A 343 -4.34 -2.32 -3.14
C HIS A 343 -3.92 -2.23 -4.60
N ASP A 344 -4.77 -2.76 -5.47
CA ASP A 344 -4.63 -2.77 -6.92
C ASP A 344 -5.05 -1.43 -7.53
N ASP A 345 -4.89 -1.23 -8.84
CA ASP A 345 -5.26 0.04 -9.47
C ASP A 345 -6.74 0.36 -9.19
N MET A 346 -6.98 1.54 -8.59
CA MET A 346 -8.34 1.97 -8.22
C MET A 346 -9.23 2.22 -9.45
N ARG A 347 -8.68 2.21 -10.66
CA ARG A 347 -9.45 2.27 -11.92
C ARG A 347 -10.52 1.19 -12.04
N GLN A 348 -10.32 0.04 -11.43
CA GLN A 348 -11.24 -1.08 -11.48
C GLN A 348 -12.33 -1.00 -10.40
N MET A 349 -12.36 0.05 -9.57
CA MET A 349 -13.40 0.17 -8.55
C MET A 349 -14.74 0.56 -9.20
N PRO A 350 -15.78 -0.28 -9.06
CA PRO A 350 -17.10 0.02 -9.58
C PRO A 350 -17.74 1.21 -8.85
N ASP A 351 -18.85 1.70 -9.40
CA ASP A 351 -19.69 2.79 -8.86
C ASP A 351 -19.83 2.69 -7.33
N MET A 352 -19.32 3.71 -6.65
CA MET A 352 -19.01 3.67 -5.23
C MET A 352 -20.20 4.19 -4.43
N ASP A 353 -20.76 3.30 -3.61
CA ASP A 353 -21.86 3.63 -2.73
C ASP A 353 -21.55 3.26 -1.28
N ALA A 354 -22.14 4.00 -0.33
CA ALA A 354 -21.95 3.78 1.09
C ALA A 354 -22.36 2.36 1.51
N ASP A 355 -23.45 1.83 0.96
CA ASP A 355 -23.94 0.50 1.31
C ASP A 355 -23.03 -0.59 0.75
N LYS A 356 -22.54 -0.42 -0.49
CA LYS A 356 -21.55 -1.33 -1.09
C LYS A 356 -20.25 -1.34 -0.30
N LEU A 357 -19.73 -0.17 0.06
CA LEU A 357 -18.51 -0.03 0.87
C LEU A 357 -18.68 -0.63 2.26
N SER A 358 -19.84 -0.43 2.89
CA SER A 358 -20.19 -1.01 4.18
C SER A 358 -20.21 -2.54 4.10
N LYS A 359 -20.86 -3.13 3.08
CA LYS A 359 -20.89 -4.58 2.86
C LYS A 359 -19.49 -5.17 2.73
N VAL A 360 -18.63 -4.57 1.90
CA VAL A 360 -17.24 -5.02 1.72
C VAL A 360 -16.44 -4.90 3.02
N LEU A 361 -16.63 -3.80 3.76
CA LEU A 361 -15.96 -3.58 5.04
C LEU A 361 -16.35 -4.63 6.08
N ARG A 362 -17.65 -4.94 6.21
CA ARG A 362 -18.16 -5.94 7.16
C ARG A 362 -17.67 -7.33 6.82
N PHE A 363 -17.74 -7.71 5.54
CA PHE A 363 -17.18 -8.97 5.05
C PHE A 363 -15.69 -9.10 5.41
N ALA A 364 -14.88 -8.08 5.11
CA ALA A 364 -13.46 -8.10 5.42
C ALA A 364 -13.18 -8.19 6.94
N ALA A 365 -13.97 -7.50 7.76
CA ALA A 365 -13.85 -7.52 9.22
C ALA A 365 -14.25 -8.88 9.82
N GLU A 366 -15.31 -9.49 9.30
CA GLU A 366 -15.77 -10.84 9.68
C GLU A 366 -14.75 -11.90 9.27
N ALA A 367 -14.29 -11.88 8.02
CA ALA A 367 -13.24 -12.78 7.54
C ALA A 367 -11.97 -12.66 8.39
N ARG A 368 -11.50 -11.43 8.68
CA ARG A 368 -10.32 -11.24 9.54
C ARG A 368 -10.55 -11.77 10.96
N THR A 369 -11.70 -11.49 11.57
CA THR A 369 -11.98 -11.89 12.96
C THR A 369 -12.20 -13.39 13.09
N GLY A 370 -12.85 -14.02 12.11
CA GLY A 370 -12.99 -15.47 12.01
C GLY A 370 -11.63 -16.15 11.94
N LEU A 371 -10.79 -15.77 10.97
CA LEU A 371 -9.46 -16.37 10.79
C LEU A 371 -8.52 -16.13 11.98
N ALA A 372 -8.67 -15.00 12.68
CA ALA A 372 -7.82 -14.69 13.83
C ALA A 372 -8.26 -15.36 15.14
N ARG A 373 -9.55 -15.64 15.33
CA ARG A 373 -10.07 -16.22 16.58
C ARG A 373 -10.07 -17.73 16.59
N ASN A 374 -10.38 -18.36 15.46
CA ASN A 374 -10.54 -19.80 15.38
C ASN A 374 -10.15 -20.24 13.97
N ALA A 375 -8.84 -20.31 13.73
CA ALA A 375 -8.26 -20.64 12.43
C ALA A 375 -8.89 -21.91 11.86
N ASP A 376 -9.07 -22.95 12.70
CA ASP A 376 -9.65 -24.23 12.30
C ASP A 376 -11.14 -24.16 11.91
N ALA A 377 -11.92 -23.26 12.53
CA ALA A 377 -13.34 -23.10 12.21
C ALA A 377 -13.52 -22.21 10.97
N ALA A 378 -12.74 -21.13 10.87
CA ALA A 378 -12.71 -20.27 9.69
C ALA A 378 -12.16 -21.00 8.47
N GLU A 379 -11.21 -21.92 8.67
CA GLU A 379 -10.75 -22.83 7.64
C GLU A 379 -11.88 -23.75 7.17
N LYS A 380 -12.64 -24.36 8.08
CA LYS A 380 -13.81 -25.16 7.71
C LYS A 380 -14.86 -24.35 6.95
N ASP A 381 -15.11 -23.10 7.33
CA ASP A 381 -16.07 -22.24 6.63
C ASP A 381 -15.54 -21.75 5.27
N LEU A 382 -14.25 -21.42 5.15
CA LEU A 382 -13.61 -21.09 3.87
C LEU A 382 -13.57 -22.30 2.93
N VAL A 383 -13.23 -23.49 3.44
CA VAL A 383 -13.25 -24.75 2.68
C VAL A 383 -14.67 -25.10 2.26
N ARG A 384 -15.68 -24.81 3.08
CA ARG A 384 -17.10 -24.96 2.71
C ARG A 384 -17.52 -23.98 1.61
N GLN A 385 -17.07 -22.72 1.68
CA GLN A 385 -17.35 -21.72 0.66
C GLN A 385 -16.60 -22.00 -0.65
N ALA A 386 -15.39 -22.57 -0.56
CA ALA A 386 -14.55 -23.00 -1.66
C ALA A 386 -14.63 -24.54 -1.84
N ALA A 387 -15.83 -25.10 -1.82
CA ALA A 387 -16.04 -26.55 -1.90
C ALA A 387 -15.80 -27.10 -3.32
N THR A 388 -15.94 -26.26 -4.33
CA THR A 388 -15.69 -26.60 -5.74
C THR A 388 -14.68 -25.62 -6.34
N LEU A 389 -13.95 -26.04 -7.37
CA LEU A 389 -12.96 -25.20 -8.04
C LEU A 389 -13.59 -23.87 -8.54
N PRO A 390 -14.76 -23.83 -9.20
CA PRO A 390 -15.36 -22.56 -9.60
C PRO A 390 -15.65 -21.62 -8.43
N GLN A 391 -16.15 -22.14 -7.30
CA GLN A 391 -16.40 -21.33 -6.11
C GLN A 391 -15.10 -20.86 -5.45
N ALA A 392 -14.05 -21.68 -5.46
CA ALA A 392 -12.74 -21.31 -4.96
C ALA A 392 -12.11 -20.19 -5.80
N LEU A 393 -12.21 -20.29 -7.13
CA LEU A 393 -11.71 -19.29 -8.07
C LEU A 393 -12.50 -17.97 -7.96
N ASP A 394 -13.82 -18.03 -7.83
CA ASP A 394 -14.67 -16.85 -7.59
C ASP A 394 -14.32 -16.17 -6.26
N LEU A 395 -14.11 -16.95 -5.19
CA LEU A 395 -13.68 -16.42 -3.90
C LEU A 395 -12.27 -15.79 -3.97
N ILE A 396 -11.35 -16.38 -4.72
CA ILE A 396 -9.99 -15.86 -4.95
C ILE A 396 -10.02 -14.54 -5.72
N ASP A 397 -10.87 -14.46 -6.75
CA ASP A 397 -11.04 -13.25 -7.55
C ASP A 397 -11.66 -12.12 -6.72
N THR A 398 -12.79 -12.39 -6.09
CA THR A 398 -13.54 -11.42 -5.26
C THR A 398 -12.75 -10.94 -4.02
N SER A 399 -11.87 -11.78 -3.46
CA SER A 399 -10.98 -11.39 -2.36
C SER A 399 -9.69 -10.71 -2.83
N GLY A 400 -9.46 -10.64 -4.15
CA GLY A 400 -8.25 -10.10 -4.78
C GLY A 400 -6.98 -10.83 -4.34
N LEU A 401 -7.08 -12.16 -4.24
CA LEU A 401 -5.99 -13.09 -3.95
C LEU A 401 -5.42 -13.72 -5.23
N LEU A 402 -5.93 -13.36 -6.40
CA LEU A 402 -5.59 -13.96 -7.69
C LEU A 402 -4.08 -14.01 -7.94
N GLU A 403 -3.36 -12.90 -7.75
CA GLU A 403 -1.89 -12.84 -7.87
C GLU A 403 -1.19 -13.89 -6.98
N ALA A 404 -1.57 -13.97 -5.70
CA ALA A 404 -0.96 -14.90 -4.75
C ALA A 404 -1.29 -16.36 -5.09
N PHE A 405 -2.49 -16.60 -5.62
CA PHE A 405 -2.91 -17.92 -6.10
C PHE A 405 -2.14 -18.31 -7.36
N CYS A 406 -2.05 -17.45 -8.37
CA CYS A 406 -1.29 -17.72 -9.60
C CYS A 406 0.19 -17.99 -9.31
N ILE A 407 0.82 -17.24 -8.39
CA ILE A 407 2.21 -17.51 -7.95
C ILE A 407 2.31 -18.92 -7.34
N LYS A 408 1.37 -19.32 -6.48
CA LYS A 408 1.37 -20.67 -5.90
C LYS A 408 1.19 -21.76 -6.94
N VAL A 409 0.25 -21.56 -7.86
CA VAL A 409 -0.05 -22.49 -8.95
C VAL A 409 1.17 -22.66 -9.86
N VAL A 410 1.85 -21.58 -10.23
CA VAL A 410 3.05 -21.63 -11.08
C VAL A 410 4.30 -22.12 -10.32
N SER A 411 4.31 -22.05 -8.98
CA SER A 411 5.38 -22.61 -8.15
C SER A 411 5.30 -24.14 -8.04
N ASP A 412 4.12 -24.72 -8.21
CA ASP A 412 3.96 -26.17 -8.31
C ASP A 412 4.40 -26.63 -9.71
N SER A 413 5.42 -27.48 -9.78
CA SER A 413 5.95 -27.96 -11.06
C SER A 413 4.87 -28.63 -11.91
N ARG A 414 3.96 -29.41 -11.32
CA ARG A 414 2.92 -30.15 -12.07
C ARG A 414 1.91 -29.21 -12.72
N LEU A 415 1.45 -28.22 -11.97
CA LEU A 415 0.50 -27.21 -12.44
C LEU A 415 1.16 -26.24 -13.42
N CYS A 416 2.43 -25.89 -13.18
CA CYS A 416 3.23 -25.05 -14.07
C CYS A 416 3.38 -25.70 -15.46
N TYR A 417 3.78 -26.97 -15.55
CA TYR A 417 3.88 -27.69 -16.83
C TYR A 417 2.53 -27.80 -17.57
N ALA A 418 1.41 -27.81 -16.84
CA ALA A 418 0.08 -27.89 -17.43
C ALA A 418 -0.44 -26.53 -17.93
N LEU A 419 -0.01 -25.42 -17.30
CA LEU A 419 -0.45 -24.07 -17.64
C LEU A 419 0.48 -23.38 -18.63
N CYS A 420 1.78 -23.61 -18.55
CA CYS A 420 2.79 -22.79 -19.21
C CYS A 420 4.03 -23.59 -19.60
N ASP A 421 4.79 -23.08 -20.57
CA ASP A 421 6.15 -23.55 -20.83
C ASP A 421 7.09 -23.06 -19.70
N PRO A 422 7.75 -23.94 -18.93
CA PRO A 422 8.66 -23.53 -17.86
C PRO A 422 9.88 -22.75 -18.34
N GLY A 423 10.15 -22.76 -19.65
CA GLY A 423 11.18 -21.93 -20.29
C GLY A 423 10.74 -20.48 -20.57
N ALA A 424 9.46 -20.15 -20.43
CA ALA A 424 8.95 -18.83 -20.79
C ALA A 424 9.41 -17.72 -19.81
N GLU A 425 9.85 -16.59 -20.36
CA GLU A 425 10.28 -15.40 -19.59
C GLU A 425 9.07 -14.62 -19.04
N HIS A 426 7.94 -14.74 -19.73
CA HIS A 426 6.64 -14.18 -19.35
C HIS A 426 5.55 -15.25 -19.48
N ILE A 427 4.71 -15.33 -18.47
CA ILE A 427 3.63 -16.29 -18.34
C ILE A 427 2.33 -15.50 -18.19
N GLU A 428 1.39 -15.60 -19.13
CA GLU A 428 0.05 -15.01 -18.97
C GLU A 428 -0.94 -16.11 -18.58
N VAL A 429 -1.57 -15.95 -17.42
CA VAL A 429 -2.54 -16.89 -16.86
C VAL A 429 -3.82 -16.16 -16.55
N SER A 430 -4.94 -16.61 -17.12
CA SER A 430 -6.28 -16.18 -16.70
C SER A 430 -6.95 -17.22 -15.81
N LEU A 431 -7.98 -16.78 -15.08
CA LEU A 431 -8.88 -17.68 -14.36
C LEU A 431 -9.56 -18.68 -15.29
N ALA A 432 -9.84 -18.30 -16.53
CA ALA A 432 -10.41 -19.19 -17.53
C ALA A 432 -9.42 -20.30 -17.93
N ASP A 433 -8.13 -19.97 -18.07
CA ASP A 433 -7.08 -20.95 -18.39
C ASP A 433 -6.89 -21.95 -17.24
N ILE A 434 -6.95 -21.47 -15.99
CA ILE A 434 -6.88 -22.33 -14.80
C ILE A 434 -8.13 -23.22 -14.68
N ALA A 435 -9.31 -22.68 -14.96
CA ALA A 435 -10.56 -23.44 -14.92
C ALA A 435 -10.67 -24.48 -16.03
N ALA A 436 -9.99 -24.25 -17.16
CA ALA A 436 -9.94 -25.16 -18.31
C ALA A 436 -8.93 -26.31 -18.15
N LEU A 437 -8.18 -26.35 -17.03
CA LEU A 437 -7.25 -27.44 -16.77
C LEU A 437 -7.98 -28.78 -16.61
N PRO A 438 -7.32 -29.89 -16.97
CA PRO A 438 -7.84 -31.24 -16.79
C PRO A 438 -8.35 -31.53 -15.37
N ASP A 439 -9.45 -32.28 -15.27
CA ASP A 439 -10.13 -32.60 -14.00
C ASP A 439 -9.22 -33.35 -12.99
N ASP A 440 -8.19 -34.06 -13.47
CA ASP A 440 -7.20 -34.73 -12.64
C ASP A 440 -6.32 -33.76 -11.84
N LEU A 441 -6.22 -32.49 -12.27
CA LEU A 441 -5.47 -31.43 -11.59
C LEU A 441 -6.34 -30.59 -10.66
N HIS A 442 -7.67 -30.70 -10.74
CA HIS A 442 -8.59 -29.90 -9.91
C HIS A 442 -8.39 -30.10 -8.41
N PRO A 443 -8.10 -31.31 -7.87
CA PRO A 443 -7.79 -31.47 -6.45
C PRO A 443 -6.56 -30.67 -6.01
N ALA A 444 -5.51 -30.66 -6.83
CA ALA A 444 -4.28 -29.91 -6.54
C ALA A 444 -4.51 -28.39 -6.61
N LEU A 445 -5.33 -27.93 -7.56
CA LEU A 445 -5.75 -26.52 -7.65
C LEU A 445 -6.57 -26.09 -6.43
N LEU A 446 -7.48 -26.95 -5.97
CA LEU A 446 -8.32 -26.70 -4.80
C LEU A 446 -7.46 -26.63 -3.52
N GLU A 447 -6.49 -27.52 -3.37
CA GLU A 447 -5.53 -27.50 -2.26
C GLU A 447 -4.68 -26.21 -2.29
N ALA A 448 -4.16 -25.83 -3.46
CA ALA A 448 -3.44 -24.57 -3.65
C ALA A 448 -4.31 -23.34 -3.31
N ALA A 449 -5.60 -23.39 -3.65
CA ALA A 449 -6.57 -22.34 -3.34
C ALA A 449 -6.80 -22.23 -1.82
N HIS A 450 -7.06 -23.34 -1.13
CA HIS A 450 -7.23 -23.37 0.32
C HIS A 450 -5.98 -22.89 1.05
N ASP A 451 -4.82 -23.33 0.60
CA ASP A 451 -3.53 -22.88 1.12
C ASP A 451 -3.27 -21.38 0.86
N CYS A 452 -3.73 -20.85 -0.28
CA CYS A 452 -3.66 -19.42 -0.59
C CYS A 452 -4.55 -18.62 0.37
N LEU A 453 -5.81 -19.04 0.55
CA LEU A 453 -6.75 -18.43 1.48
C LEU A 453 -6.22 -18.47 2.93
N ARG A 454 -5.59 -19.57 3.36
CA ARG A 454 -5.00 -19.70 4.71
C ARG A 454 -3.82 -18.76 4.91
N SER A 455 -2.87 -18.77 3.98
CA SER A 455 -1.57 -18.08 4.15
C SER A 455 -1.62 -16.59 3.77
N ALA A 456 -2.28 -16.24 2.67
CA ALA A 456 -2.36 -14.88 2.15
C ALA A 456 -3.65 -14.16 2.57
N GLY A 457 -4.75 -14.90 2.80
CA GLY A 457 -6.06 -14.35 3.12
C GLY A 457 -6.06 -13.49 4.38
N VAL A 458 -5.45 -13.93 5.48
CA VAL A 458 -5.39 -13.13 6.74
C VAL A 458 -4.82 -11.73 6.49
N ARG A 459 -3.72 -11.65 5.75
CA ARG A 459 -3.06 -10.39 5.45
C ARG A 459 -3.88 -9.57 4.45
N ARG A 460 -4.47 -10.21 3.43
CA ARG A 460 -5.30 -9.55 2.42
C ARG A 460 -6.58 -8.99 3.00
N PHE A 461 -7.34 -9.75 3.80
CA PHE A 461 -8.54 -9.25 4.48
C PHE A 461 -8.21 -8.13 5.45
N ALA A 462 -7.07 -8.19 6.15
CA ALA A 462 -6.62 -7.06 6.96
C ALA A 462 -6.29 -5.82 6.12
N HIS A 463 -5.74 -5.97 4.91
CA HIS A 463 -5.51 -4.85 3.99
C HIS A 463 -6.82 -4.30 3.42
N LEU A 464 -7.75 -5.18 3.05
CA LEU A 464 -9.06 -4.82 2.52
C LEU A 464 -9.90 -4.09 3.56
N GLU A 465 -9.97 -4.58 4.81
CA GLU A 465 -10.64 -3.89 5.92
C GLU A 465 -10.09 -2.47 6.08
N ARG A 466 -8.75 -2.34 6.11
CA ARG A 466 -8.07 -1.04 6.26
C ARG A 466 -8.40 -0.08 5.13
N PHE A 467 -8.33 -0.57 3.91
CA PHE A 467 -8.60 0.19 2.70
C PHE A 467 -10.06 0.63 2.65
N SER A 468 -11.02 -0.30 2.79
CA SER A 468 -12.46 0.00 2.76
C SER A 468 -12.90 0.90 3.91
N THR A 469 -12.33 0.73 5.11
CA THR A 469 -12.59 1.62 6.26
C THR A 469 -12.22 3.06 5.92
N GLU A 470 -11.07 3.25 5.28
CA GLU A 470 -10.60 4.57 4.92
C GLU A 470 -11.44 5.20 3.82
N LEU A 471 -11.71 4.43 2.78
CA LEU A 471 -12.50 4.85 1.64
C LEU A 471 -13.92 5.27 2.07
N LEU A 472 -14.56 4.49 2.96
CA LEU A 472 -15.85 4.84 3.54
C LEU A 472 -15.81 6.16 4.32
N GLY A 473 -14.78 6.37 5.13
CA GLY A 473 -14.61 7.60 5.89
C GLY A 473 -14.46 8.84 5.00
N ILE A 474 -13.69 8.72 3.91
CA ILE A 474 -13.51 9.79 2.91
C ILE A 474 -14.83 10.04 2.15
N TYR A 475 -15.49 8.98 1.71
CA TYR A 475 -16.76 9.07 0.97
C TYR A 475 -17.83 9.82 1.76
N LEU A 476 -18.04 9.44 3.03
CA LEU A 476 -19.04 10.09 3.89
C LEU A 476 -18.69 11.55 4.19
N HIS A 477 -17.40 11.87 4.28
CA HIS A 477 -16.93 13.25 4.45
C HIS A 477 -17.24 14.11 3.21
N GLN A 478 -16.99 13.59 2.00
CA GLN A 478 -17.32 14.26 0.75
C GLN A 478 -18.83 14.43 0.53
N CYS A 479 -19.65 13.46 0.94
CA CYS A 479 -21.10 13.57 0.93
C CYS A 479 -21.59 14.76 1.78
N GLN A 480 -20.99 14.97 2.95
CA GLN A 480 -21.35 16.11 3.81
C GLN A 480 -20.87 17.44 3.25
N ALA A 481 -19.65 17.50 2.72
CA ALA A 481 -19.12 18.71 2.10
C ALA A 481 -19.95 19.19 0.89
N SER A 482 -20.59 18.25 0.19
CA SER A 482 -21.49 18.53 -0.95
C SER A 482 -22.91 18.90 -0.51
N ALA A 483 -23.35 18.46 0.67
CA ALA A 483 -24.67 18.75 1.22
C ALA A 483 -24.73 20.09 1.99
N ASP A 484 -23.58 20.63 2.37
CA ASP A 484 -23.48 21.89 3.13
C ASP A 484 -23.28 23.09 2.18
N PRO A 485 -24.30 23.97 1.99
CA PRO A 485 -24.26 25.04 1.00
C PRO A 485 -23.20 26.12 1.27
N GLU A 486 -22.65 26.23 2.50
CA GLU A 486 -21.52 27.11 2.81
C GLU A 486 -20.16 26.53 2.40
N SER A 487 -20.03 25.20 2.30
CA SER A 487 -18.83 24.49 1.86
C SER A 487 -18.67 24.54 0.33
N ALA A 488 -19.77 24.46 -0.42
CA ALA A 488 -19.76 24.52 -1.89
C ALA A 488 -19.34 25.89 -2.48
N ARG A 489 -19.16 26.92 -1.64
CA ARG A 489 -18.75 28.29 -2.03
C ARG A 489 -17.29 28.64 -1.70
N LYS A 490 -16.54 27.74 -1.05
CA LYS A 490 -15.10 27.89 -0.80
C LYS A 490 -14.32 26.89 -1.62
#